data_AF-R1DE20-F1
#
_entry.id   AF-R1DE20-F1
#
_cell.length_a   1.000
_cell.length_b   1.000
_cell.length_c   1.000
_cell.angle_alpha   90.00
_cell.angle_beta   90.00
_cell.angle_gamma   90.00
#
_symmetry.space_group_name_H-M   'P 1'
#
loop_
_entity.id
_entity.type
_entity.pdbx_description
1 polymer ?
#
loop_
_entity_poly.entity_id
_entity_poly.type
_entity_poly.pdbx_seq_one_letter_code
_entity_poly.pdbx_strand_id
1 'polypeptide(L)'
;MPVVWRKPPVPSKATEKEPSKASGKARLTDAKPTRHTFTVKRPFDHSGPAPRLGKVGVSLLGSTVATVGVGSPAWSAGIRLLDTIVAVDGIAIDGPSCNQALATPTARFAHIVEFKRAPVLLVERPPRAAFEDAVARAASGLDREWLGAISACVRDDVDQFGVCSSLLSSRGVEWRERTITAEESSAVALAAFAVDAPKPLPIGGTRLVDVALDAGSTEVLRLLLLSMDEGLDEGQLFSHGYEDSVSAHSRQSSGSIAGGAFR
;
A
#
# COMPACT_ATOMS: atom_id res chain seq x y z
N MET A 1 35.85 -48.77 -47.13
CA MET A 1 36.13 -47.37 -47.51
C MET A 1 36.60 -46.63 -46.26
N PRO A 2 37.76 -45.96 -46.25
CA PRO A 2 38.28 -45.33 -45.04
C PRO A 2 37.56 -44.00 -44.77
N VAL A 3 37.14 -43.80 -43.53
CA VAL A 3 36.46 -42.58 -43.07
C VAL A 3 37.50 -41.51 -42.78
N VAL A 4 37.53 -40.46 -43.61
CA VAL A 4 38.41 -39.30 -43.46
C VAL A 4 37.78 -38.31 -42.48
N TRP A 5 38.33 -38.20 -41.28
CA TRP A 5 37.91 -37.20 -40.28
C TRP A 5 38.52 -35.84 -40.63
N ARG A 6 37.67 -34.85 -40.95
CA ARG A 6 38.09 -33.45 -41.12
C ARG A 6 38.04 -32.73 -39.78
N LYS A 7 39.11 -31.99 -39.45
CA LYS A 7 39.18 -31.13 -38.26
C LYS A 7 38.12 -30.01 -38.34
N PRO A 8 37.43 -29.69 -37.22
CA PRO A 8 36.50 -28.57 -37.17
C PRO A 8 37.25 -27.22 -37.24
N PRO A 9 36.61 -26.17 -37.80
CA PRO A 9 37.20 -24.84 -37.93
C PRO A 9 37.37 -24.17 -36.55
N VAL A 10 38.50 -23.50 -36.37
CA VAL A 10 38.81 -22.73 -35.16
C VAL A 10 37.98 -21.44 -35.15
N PRO A 11 37.26 -21.11 -34.07
CA PRO A 11 36.47 -19.89 -34.00
C PRO A 11 37.38 -18.65 -33.97
N SER A 12 37.11 -17.71 -34.87
CA SER A 12 37.78 -16.41 -34.95
C SER A 12 37.49 -15.57 -33.70
N LYS A 13 38.55 -15.09 -33.05
CA LYS A 13 38.49 -14.16 -31.91
C LYS A 13 37.70 -12.91 -32.29
N ALA A 14 36.51 -12.75 -31.72
CA ALA A 14 35.77 -11.51 -31.76
C ALA A 14 36.52 -10.46 -30.93
N THR A 15 36.88 -9.34 -31.56
CA THR A 15 37.41 -8.15 -30.92
C THR A 15 36.37 -7.58 -29.95
N GLU A 16 36.61 -7.80 -28.67
CA GLU A 16 35.85 -7.25 -27.55
C GLU A 16 36.10 -5.74 -27.50
N LYS A 17 35.09 -4.96 -27.90
CA LYS A 17 35.11 -3.51 -27.89
C LYS A 17 34.82 -3.05 -26.46
N GLU A 18 35.81 -2.48 -25.77
CA GLU A 18 35.66 -1.98 -24.40
C GLU A 18 34.45 -1.03 -24.28
N PRO A 19 33.57 -1.23 -23.29
CA PRO A 19 32.45 -0.35 -23.06
C PRO A 19 32.96 1.01 -22.55
N SER A 20 32.70 2.06 -23.32
CA SER A 20 32.98 3.44 -22.95
C SER A 20 32.32 3.78 -21.61
N LYS A 21 33.10 4.28 -20.66
CA LYS A 21 32.66 4.79 -19.35
C LYS A 21 31.82 6.06 -19.53
N ALA A 22 30.58 5.92 -19.99
CA ALA A 22 29.58 6.95 -19.84
C ALA A 22 29.11 6.94 -18.39
N SER A 23 29.47 7.98 -17.64
CA SER A 23 28.91 8.29 -16.32
C SER A 23 27.42 8.67 -16.46
N GLY A 24 26.60 7.72 -16.90
CA GLY A 24 25.16 7.83 -16.86
C GLY A 24 24.72 7.55 -15.43
N LYS A 25 24.18 8.57 -14.75
CA LYS A 25 23.44 8.34 -13.50
C LYS A 25 22.36 7.31 -13.81
N ALA A 26 22.52 6.09 -13.28
CA ALA A 26 21.53 5.04 -13.39
C ALA A 26 20.19 5.64 -12.96
N ARG A 27 19.20 5.64 -13.86
CA ARG A 27 17.89 6.17 -13.50
C ARG A 27 17.34 5.22 -12.44
N LEU A 28 16.78 5.79 -11.38
CA LEU A 28 16.20 5.03 -10.27
C LEU A 28 15.16 3.99 -10.75
N THR A 29 14.62 4.18 -11.96
CA THR A 29 13.70 3.31 -12.70
C THR A 29 14.30 2.00 -13.21
N ASP A 30 15.62 1.85 -13.26
CA ASP A 30 16.27 0.65 -13.83
C ASP A 30 16.47 -0.48 -12.79
N ALA A 31 16.07 -0.24 -11.54
CA ALA A 31 16.19 -1.24 -10.49
C ALA A 31 15.30 -2.45 -10.79
N LYS A 32 15.92 -3.63 -10.89
CA LYS A 32 15.20 -4.87 -11.15
C LYS A 32 14.35 -5.27 -9.93
N PRO A 33 13.12 -5.80 -10.13
CA PRO A 33 12.34 -6.35 -9.04
C PRO A 33 13.09 -7.51 -8.37
N THR A 34 12.91 -7.65 -7.07
CA THR A 34 13.53 -8.71 -6.27
C THR A 34 12.55 -9.87 -6.09
N ARG A 35 13.02 -11.11 -6.25
CA ARG A 35 12.19 -12.30 -6.07
C ARG A 35 12.33 -12.86 -4.68
N HIS A 36 11.20 -13.16 -4.05
CA HIS A 36 11.10 -13.72 -2.70
C HIS A 36 10.21 -14.95 -2.73
N THR A 37 10.54 -15.93 -1.90
CA THR A 37 9.72 -17.13 -1.72
C THR A 37 9.17 -17.13 -0.30
N PHE A 38 7.85 -17.16 -0.16
CA PHE A 38 7.18 -17.12 1.13
C PHE A 38 6.32 -18.37 1.34
N THR A 39 6.41 -18.99 2.52
CA THR A 39 5.51 -20.08 2.91
C THR A 39 4.43 -19.56 3.85
N VAL A 40 3.17 -19.57 3.40
CA VAL A 40 2.06 -19.01 4.16
C VAL A 40 1.38 -20.08 5.01
N LYS A 41 1.72 -20.17 6.29
CA LYS A 41 1.11 -21.17 7.19
C LYS A 41 -0.27 -20.71 7.64
N ARG A 42 -1.32 -21.44 7.22
CA ARG A 42 -2.72 -21.12 7.59
C ARG A 42 -3.13 -21.84 8.88
N PRO A 43 -3.78 -21.14 9.84
CA PRO A 43 -4.35 -21.81 11.00
C PRO A 43 -5.49 -22.73 10.57
N PHE A 44 -5.64 -23.84 11.29
CA PHE A 44 -6.78 -24.72 11.13
C PHE A 44 -7.96 -24.19 11.92
N ASP A 45 -9.12 -24.14 11.29
CA ASP A 45 -10.36 -24.19 12.03
C ASP A 45 -10.77 -25.66 12.14
N HIS A 46 -10.62 -26.23 13.34
CA HIS A 46 -11.03 -27.60 13.64
C HIS A 46 -12.54 -27.67 13.97
N SER A 47 -13.27 -26.55 13.93
CA SER A 47 -14.71 -26.56 14.19
C SER A 47 -15.50 -27.00 12.95
N GLY A 48 -15.78 -28.31 12.85
CA GLY A 48 -16.78 -28.82 11.90
C GLY A 48 -16.42 -30.15 11.23
N PRO A 49 -17.36 -30.72 10.45
CA PRO A 49 -17.22 -32.03 9.80
C PRO A 49 -16.16 -32.07 8.68
N ALA A 50 -15.67 -30.91 8.24
CA ALA A 50 -14.54 -30.80 7.32
C ALA A 50 -13.63 -29.64 7.75
N PRO A 51 -12.30 -29.85 7.92
CA PRO A 51 -11.39 -28.80 8.32
C PRO A 51 -11.38 -27.68 7.28
N ARG A 52 -11.82 -26.48 7.68
CA ARG A 52 -11.78 -25.30 6.84
C ARG A 52 -10.43 -24.61 7.06
N LEU A 53 -9.75 -24.31 5.97
CA LEU A 53 -8.52 -23.54 6.04
C LEU A 53 -8.88 -22.06 6.16
N GLY A 54 -8.27 -21.36 7.12
CA GLY A 54 -8.45 -19.92 7.25
C GLY A 54 -8.11 -19.18 5.95
N LYS A 55 -8.65 -17.97 5.79
CA LYS A 55 -8.29 -17.10 4.66
C LYS A 55 -6.79 -16.76 4.75
N VAL A 56 -6.12 -16.68 3.60
CA VAL A 56 -4.70 -16.26 3.51
C VAL A 56 -4.52 -14.83 4.05
N GLY A 57 -5.52 -13.98 3.85
CA GLY A 57 -5.50 -12.58 4.27
C GLY A 57 -4.82 -11.63 3.29
N VAL A 58 -4.86 -11.94 1.99
CA VAL A 58 -4.51 -11.00 0.91
C VAL A 58 -5.72 -10.72 0.04
N SER A 59 -5.82 -9.49 -0.45
CA SER A 59 -6.66 -9.12 -1.59
C SER A 59 -5.78 -8.79 -2.77
N LEU A 60 -6.14 -9.27 -3.97
CA LEU A 60 -5.36 -9.05 -5.18
C LEU A 60 -6.09 -8.17 -6.18
N LEU A 61 -5.38 -7.20 -6.75
CA LEU A 61 -5.75 -6.49 -7.95
C LEU A 61 -4.98 -7.12 -9.12
N GLY A 62 -5.63 -8.04 -9.85
CA GLY A 62 -4.93 -8.93 -10.77
C GLY A 62 -4.00 -9.89 -10.00
N SER A 63 -2.70 -9.88 -10.31
CA SER A 63 -1.68 -10.64 -9.58
C SER A 63 -0.96 -9.82 -8.51
N THR A 64 -1.26 -8.53 -8.39
CA THR A 64 -0.61 -7.62 -7.43
C THR A 64 -1.38 -7.61 -6.12
N VAL A 65 -0.66 -7.68 -5.00
CA VAL A 65 -1.22 -7.60 -3.65
C VAL A 65 -1.70 -6.18 -3.38
N ALA A 66 -3.02 -6.02 -3.33
CA ALA A 66 -3.70 -4.76 -3.06
C ALA A 66 -3.83 -4.50 -1.55
N THR A 67 -4.17 -5.53 -0.77
CA THR A 67 -4.22 -5.42 0.69
C THR A 67 -3.69 -6.67 1.36
N VAL A 68 -3.15 -6.51 2.57
CA VAL A 68 -2.74 -7.60 3.45
C VAL A 68 -3.36 -7.35 4.81
N GLY A 69 -4.21 -8.26 5.28
CA GLY A 69 -4.85 -8.13 6.60
C GLY A 69 -3.80 -8.20 7.71
N VAL A 70 -3.82 -7.25 8.64
CA VAL A 70 -2.90 -7.22 9.78
C VAL A 70 -3.09 -8.49 10.63
N GLY A 71 -1.98 -9.12 11.03
CA GLY A 71 -2.01 -10.38 11.79
C GLY A 71 -2.44 -11.62 10.99
N SER A 72 -2.72 -11.48 9.70
CA SER A 72 -3.07 -12.61 8.83
C SER A 72 -1.87 -13.56 8.60
N PRO A 73 -2.13 -14.79 8.10
CA PRO A 73 -1.08 -15.68 7.63
C PRO A 73 -0.13 -15.04 6.63
N ALA A 74 -0.65 -14.26 5.67
CA ALA A 74 0.14 -13.56 4.68
C ALA A 74 1.04 -12.46 5.28
N TRP A 75 0.48 -11.67 6.20
CA TRP A 75 1.23 -10.65 6.93
C TRP A 75 2.43 -11.27 7.66
N SER A 76 2.15 -12.36 8.39
CA SER A 76 3.14 -13.12 9.16
C SER A 76 4.20 -13.77 8.28
N ALA A 77 3.84 -14.16 7.05
CA ALA A 77 4.77 -14.72 6.07
C ALA A 77 5.70 -13.66 5.44
N GLY A 78 5.47 -12.37 5.67
CA GLY A 78 6.32 -11.31 5.10
C GLY A 78 5.82 -10.73 3.77
N ILE A 79 4.60 -11.07 3.35
CA ILE A 79 3.96 -10.50 2.18
C ILE A 79 3.57 -9.05 2.48
N ARG A 80 3.76 -8.17 1.49
CA ARG A 80 3.52 -6.73 1.60
C ARG A 80 2.64 -6.25 0.46
N LEU A 81 2.16 -5.01 0.58
CA LEU A 81 1.48 -4.31 -0.52
C LEU A 81 2.39 -4.19 -1.74
N LEU A 82 1.77 -4.24 -2.93
CA LEU A 82 2.41 -4.24 -4.26
C LEU A 82 3.38 -5.37 -4.56
N ASP A 83 3.49 -6.35 -3.68
CA ASP A 83 4.08 -7.62 -4.05
C ASP A 83 3.28 -8.23 -5.21
N THR A 84 3.94 -8.60 -6.29
CA THR A 84 3.30 -9.32 -7.41
C THR A 84 3.46 -10.81 -7.17
N ILE A 85 2.35 -11.54 -7.04
CA ILE A 85 2.38 -12.99 -6.92
C ILE A 85 2.59 -13.59 -8.32
N VAL A 86 3.74 -14.20 -8.52
CA VAL A 86 4.14 -14.79 -9.82
C VAL A 86 3.70 -16.25 -9.89
N ALA A 87 3.87 -17.00 -8.81
CA ALA A 87 3.55 -18.41 -8.77
C ALA A 87 3.10 -18.87 -7.38
N VAL A 88 2.33 -19.96 -7.35
CA VAL A 88 1.92 -20.68 -6.14
C VAL A 88 2.31 -22.13 -6.29
N ASP A 89 3.11 -22.66 -5.36
CA ASP A 89 3.65 -24.02 -5.40
C ASP A 89 4.37 -24.35 -6.73
N GLY A 90 5.08 -23.36 -7.30
CA GLY A 90 5.75 -23.49 -8.60
C GLY A 90 4.83 -23.39 -9.82
N ILE A 91 3.51 -23.24 -9.63
CA ILE A 91 2.55 -23.02 -10.71
C ILE A 91 2.42 -21.52 -10.95
N ALA A 92 2.85 -21.06 -12.11
CA ALA A 92 2.71 -19.66 -12.49
C ALA A 92 1.22 -19.27 -12.56
N ILE A 93 0.85 -18.15 -11.94
CA ILE A 93 -0.54 -17.66 -11.91
C ILE A 93 -1.00 -17.29 -13.32
N ASP A 94 -0.13 -16.62 -14.08
CA ASP A 94 -0.39 -16.21 -15.46
C ASP A 94 0.13 -17.21 -16.50
N GLY A 95 0.60 -18.39 -16.07
CA GLY A 95 1.12 -19.42 -16.96
C GLY A 95 0.04 -20.27 -17.62
N PRO A 96 0.35 -20.94 -18.74
CA PRO A 96 -0.58 -21.82 -19.46
C PRO A 96 -1.00 -23.05 -18.63
N SER A 97 -0.22 -23.40 -17.60
CA SER A 97 -0.49 -24.50 -16.66
C SER A 97 -1.59 -24.19 -15.64
N CYS A 98 -1.96 -22.91 -15.49
CA CYS A 98 -3.07 -22.56 -14.62
C CYS A 98 -4.40 -22.82 -15.34
N ASN A 99 -5.44 -23.21 -14.59
CA ASN A 99 -6.77 -23.50 -15.14
C ASN A 99 -7.29 -22.26 -15.91
N GLN A 100 -7.21 -22.31 -17.24
CA GLN A 100 -7.57 -21.21 -18.13
C GLN A 100 -9.07 -20.91 -18.12
N ALA A 101 -9.89 -21.80 -17.55
CA ALA A 101 -11.32 -21.54 -17.35
C ALA A 101 -11.56 -20.37 -16.37
N LEU A 102 -10.58 -20.04 -15.51
CA LEU A 102 -10.65 -18.89 -14.63
C LEU A 102 -10.04 -17.67 -15.32
N ALA A 103 -10.90 -16.74 -15.71
CA ALA A 103 -10.54 -15.60 -16.55
C ALA A 103 -9.54 -14.62 -15.90
N THR A 104 -9.48 -14.56 -14.56
CA THR A 104 -8.67 -13.56 -13.84
C THR A 104 -7.54 -14.19 -13.03
N PRO A 105 -6.38 -13.51 -12.88
CA PRO A 105 -5.31 -13.95 -11.99
C PRO A 105 -5.78 -14.11 -10.54
N THR A 106 -6.68 -13.23 -10.07
CA THR A 106 -7.29 -13.29 -8.74
C THR A 106 -8.06 -14.58 -8.51
N ALA A 107 -8.92 -14.98 -9.47
CA ALA A 107 -9.70 -16.21 -9.36
C ALA A 107 -8.79 -17.46 -9.40
N ARG A 108 -7.76 -17.42 -10.27
CA ARG A 108 -6.73 -18.46 -10.37
C ARG A 108 -5.96 -18.64 -9.05
N PHE A 109 -5.52 -17.53 -8.45
CA PHE A 109 -4.89 -17.54 -7.13
C PHE A 109 -5.80 -18.17 -6.08
N ALA A 110 -7.05 -17.68 -5.97
CA ALA A 110 -8.02 -18.15 -4.99
C ALA A 110 -8.23 -19.67 -5.09
N HIS A 111 -8.40 -20.18 -6.31
CA HIS A 111 -8.56 -21.61 -6.57
C HIS A 111 -7.33 -22.44 -6.18
N ILE A 112 -6.10 -22.00 -6.52
CA ILE A 112 -4.89 -22.75 -6.17
C ILE A 112 -4.69 -22.79 -4.65
N VAL A 113 -4.94 -21.68 -3.96
CA VAL A 113 -4.71 -21.62 -2.52
C VAL A 113 -5.82 -22.27 -1.70
N GLU A 114 -7.04 -22.40 -2.23
CA GLU A 114 -8.24 -22.84 -1.49
C GLU A 114 -7.97 -24.06 -0.60
N PHE A 115 -7.36 -25.10 -1.16
CA PHE A 115 -7.15 -26.38 -0.47
C PHE A 115 -5.73 -26.57 0.12
N LYS A 116 -4.86 -25.55 0.06
CA LYS A 116 -3.43 -25.67 0.45
C LYS A 116 -3.16 -25.22 1.88
N ARG A 117 -2.67 -26.10 2.74
CA ARG A 117 -2.36 -25.76 4.15
C ARG A 117 -1.27 -24.71 4.30
N ALA A 118 -0.23 -24.81 3.48
CA ALA A 118 0.92 -23.94 3.50
C ALA A 118 1.41 -23.64 2.07
N PRO A 119 0.66 -22.85 1.28
CA PRO A 119 1.07 -22.53 -0.08
C PRO A 119 2.41 -21.78 -0.06
N VAL A 120 3.27 -22.13 -1.02
CA VAL A 120 4.55 -21.47 -1.25
C VAL A 120 4.37 -20.46 -2.37
N LEU A 121 4.47 -19.19 -2.05
CA LEU A 121 4.27 -18.09 -2.99
C LEU A 121 5.63 -17.60 -3.49
N LEU A 122 5.79 -17.56 -4.81
CA LEU A 122 6.86 -16.80 -5.44
C LEU A 122 6.34 -15.40 -5.72
N VAL A 123 7.01 -14.42 -5.12
CA VAL A 123 6.62 -13.02 -5.14
C VAL A 123 7.72 -12.18 -5.77
N GLU A 124 7.34 -11.27 -6.64
CA GLU A 124 8.21 -10.19 -7.12
C GLU A 124 7.88 -8.91 -6.37
N ARG A 125 8.87 -8.38 -5.65
CA ARG A 125 8.75 -7.11 -4.95
C ARG A 125 9.37 -6.01 -5.83
N PRO A 126 8.60 -4.97 -6.18
CA PRO A 126 9.15 -3.84 -6.93
C PRO A 126 10.26 -3.14 -6.14
N PRO A 127 11.20 -2.46 -6.80
CA PRO A 127 12.16 -1.60 -6.10
C PRO A 127 11.43 -0.42 -5.46
N ARG A 128 11.97 0.11 -4.34
CA ARG A 128 11.36 1.24 -3.61
C ARG A 128 10.99 2.43 -4.51
N ALA A 129 11.84 2.76 -5.48
CA ALA A 129 11.57 3.82 -6.44
C ALA A 129 10.29 3.60 -7.27
N ALA A 130 10.03 2.35 -7.67
CA ALA A 130 8.83 2.02 -8.42
C ALA A 130 7.56 2.09 -7.54
N PHE A 131 7.68 2.03 -6.21
CA PHE A 131 6.54 2.30 -5.31
C PHE A 131 6.10 3.75 -5.42
N GLU A 132 7.02 4.71 -5.42
CA GLU A 132 6.69 6.14 -5.51
C GLU A 132 6.01 6.45 -6.86
N ASP A 133 6.51 5.89 -7.95
CA ASP A 133 5.88 6.00 -9.27
C ASP A 133 4.52 5.29 -9.35
N ALA A 134 4.38 4.15 -8.67
CA ALA A 134 3.10 3.43 -8.59
C ALA A 134 2.07 4.22 -7.77
N VAL A 135 2.48 4.85 -6.67
CA VAL A 135 1.65 5.78 -5.89
C VAL A 135 1.22 6.96 -6.75
N ALA A 136 2.16 7.61 -7.42
CA ALA A 136 1.88 8.76 -8.25
C ALA A 136 0.89 8.41 -9.38
N ARG A 137 1.02 7.23 -9.99
CA ARG A 137 0.10 6.74 -11.01
C ARG A 137 -1.24 6.28 -10.45
N ALA A 138 -1.26 5.56 -9.34
CA ALA A 138 -2.51 5.14 -8.70
C ALA A 138 -3.31 6.37 -8.22
N ALA A 139 -2.63 7.41 -7.74
CA ALA A 139 -3.25 8.68 -7.40
C ALA A 139 -3.62 9.52 -8.64
N SER A 140 -3.06 9.22 -9.83
CA SER A 140 -3.36 9.97 -11.04
C SER A 140 -4.78 9.64 -11.52
N GLY A 141 -5.65 10.66 -11.53
CA GLY A 141 -7.07 10.51 -11.87
C GLY A 141 -7.97 10.22 -10.68
N LEU A 142 -7.42 9.94 -9.49
CA LEU A 142 -8.19 9.90 -8.26
C LEU A 142 -8.37 11.31 -7.69
N ASP A 143 -9.47 11.52 -6.99
CA ASP A 143 -9.76 12.79 -6.35
C ASP A 143 -8.76 13.02 -5.21
N ARG A 144 -7.89 14.03 -5.38
CA ARG A 144 -6.78 14.31 -4.46
C ARG A 144 -7.28 14.69 -3.08
N GLU A 145 -8.36 15.47 -3.01
CA GLU A 145 -8.96 15.89 -1.76
C GLU A 145 -9.58 14.69 -1.04
N TRP A 146 -10.21 13.77 -1.78
CA TRP A 146 -10.72 12.51 -1.21
C TRP A 146 -9.61 11.63 -0.63
N LEU A 147 -8.54 11.38 -1.38
CA LEU A 147 -7.40 10.62 -0.88
C LEU A 147 -6.73 11.30 0.31
N GLY A 148 -6.66 12.64 0.29
CA GLY A 148 -6.17 13.45 1.40
C GLY A 148 -7.02 13.27 2.67
N ALA A 149 -8.35 13.30 2.55
CA ALA A 149 -9.26 13.07 3.67
C ALA A 149 -9.10 11.66 4.25
N ILE A 150 -9.05 10.62 3.39
CA ILE A 150 -8.82 9.25 3.86
C ILE A 150 -7.46 9.13 4.56
N SER A 151 -6.39 9.67 3.97
CA SER A 151 -5.06 9.64 4.58
C SER A 151 -5.03 10.38 5.92
N ALA A 152 -5.75 11.50 6.03
CA ALA A 152 -5.85 12.28 7.26
C ALA A 152 -6.57 11.49 8.36
N CYS A 153 -7.66 10.78 8.03
CA CYS A 153 -8.34 9.88 8.97
C CYS A 153 -7.40 8.80 9.54
N VAL A 154 -6.64 8.15 8.66
CA VAL A 154 -5.71 7.06 9.03
C VAL A 154 -4.58 7.57 9.93
N ARG A 155 -4.18 8.84 9.79
CA ARG A 155 -3.07 9.45 10.53
C ARG A 155 -3.52 10.26 11.75
N ASP A 156 -4.83 10.36 11.99
CA ASP A 156 -5.43 11.27 12.97
C ASP A 156 -4.99 12.75 12.76
N ASP A 157 -4.87 13.17 11.49
CA ASP A 157 -4.50 14.53 11.12
C ASP A 157 -5.76 15.39 10.93
N VAL A 158 -6.22 15.99 12.03
CA VAL A 158 -7.46 16.79 12.08
C VAL A 158 -7.41 17.99 11.15
N ASP A 159 -6.26 18.67 11.06
CA ASP A 159 -6.08 19.86 10.23
C ASP A 159 -6.19 19.50 8.75
N GLN A 160 -5.45 18.47 8.31
CA GLN A 160 -5.52 18.01 6.93
C GLN A 160 -6.93 17.50 6.59
N PHE A 161 -7.59 16.81 7.52
CA PHE A 161 -8.96 16.35 7.34
C PHE A 161 -9.92 17.52 7.13
N GLY A 162 -9.83 18.57 7.95
CA GLY A 162 -10.65 19.78 7.84
C GLY A 162 -10.46 20.49 6.48
N VAL A 163 -9.22 20.63 6.02
CA VAL A 163 -8.91 21.22 4.71
C VAL A 163 -9.52 20.39 3.57
N CYS A 164 -9.28 19.07 3.57
CA CYS A 164 -9.76 18.20 2.50
C CYS A 164 -11.29 18.09 2.46
N SER A 165 -11.95 17.95 3.62
CA SER A 165 -13.40 17.87 3.71
C SER A 165 -14.08 19.17 3.28
N SER A 166 -13.55 20.34 3.68
CA SER A 166 -14.05 21.64 3.24
C SER A 166 -13.95 21.80 1.71
N LEU A 167 -12.83 21.40 1.11
CA LEU A 167 -12.66 21.44 -0.34
C LEU A 167 -13.66 20.52 -1.06
N LEU A 168 -13.88 19.30 -0.56
CA LEU A 168 -14.86 18.37 -1.12
C LEU A 168 -16.29 18.94 -1.04
N SER A 169 -16.68 19.48 0.12
CA SER A 169 -17.98 20.14 0.32
C SER A 169 -18.16 21.35 -0.61
N SER A 170 -17.13 22.18 -0.78
CA SER A 170 -17.17 23.34 -1.69
C SER A 170 -17.40 22.97 -3.16
N ARG A 171 -17.04 21.74 -3.53
CA ARG A 171 -17.26 21.16 -4.86
C ARG A 171 -18.61 20.45 -4.97
N GLY A 172 -19.41 20.43 -3.90
CA GLY A 172 -20.70 19.73 -3.85
C GLY A 172 -20.56 18.20 -3.87
N VAL A 173 -19.40 17.66 -3.47
CA VAL A 173 -19.19 16.22 -3.42
C VAL A 173 -19.79 15.67 -2.13
N GLU A 174 -20.75 14.74 -2.23
CA GLU A 174 -21.27 14.02 -1.06
C GLU A 174 -20.28 12.94 -0.59
N TRP A 175 -19.20 13.40 0.03
CA TRP A 175 -18.11 12.54 0.45
C TRP A 175 -18.42 11.70 1.70
N ARG A 176 -19.50 12.01 2.43
CA ARG A 176 -19.89 11.34 3.68
C ARG A 176 -20.44 9.93 3.46
N GLU A 177 -21.23 9.75 2.41
CA GLU A 177 -21.82 8.46 2.05
C GLU A 177 -20.94 7.65 1.10
N ARG A 178 -19.93 8.30 0.51
CA ARG A 178 -18.98 7.68 -0.40
C ARG A 178 -18.23 6.56 0.30
N THR A 179 -18.22 5.40 -0.35
CA THR A 179 -17.42 4.26 0.06
C THR A 179 -16.04 4.35 -0.58
N ILE A 180 -15.01 3.96 0.18
CA ILE A 180 -13.64 3.94 -0.28
C ILE A 180 -13.49 2.77 -1.26
N THR A 181 -13.02 3.03 -2.48
CA THR A 181 -12.80 1.94 -3.44
C THR A 181 -11.55 1.13 -3.08
N ALA A 182 -11.42 -0.08 -3.63
CA ALA A 182 -10.20 -0.88 -3.44
C ALA A 182 -8.95 -0.17 -3.99
N GLU A 183 -9.11 0.63 -5.05
CA GLU A 183 -8.04 1.41 -5.65
C GLU A 183 -7.61 2.57 -4.75
N GLU A 184 -8.57 3.32 -4.20
CA GLU A 184 -8.31 4.39 -3.23
C GLU A 184 -7.67 3.87 -1.94
N SER A 185 -8.20 2.77 -1.41
CA SER A 185 -7.61 2.05 -0.27
C SER A 185 -6.14 1.68 -0.53
N SER A 186 -5.85 1.16 -1.73
CA SER A 186 -4.49 0.82 -2.14
C SER A 186 -3.60 2.07 -2.26
N ALA A 187 -4.11 3.15 -2.85
CA ALA A 187 -3.37 4.41 -3.00
C ALA A 187 -3.02 5.01 -1.63
N VAL A 188 -3.97 5.05 -0.69
CA VAL A 188 -3.75 5.54 0.68
C VAL A 188 -2.80 4.62 1.44
N ALA A 189 -2.96 3.30 1.32
CA ALA A 189 -2.06 2.34 1.92
C ALA A 189 -0.62 2.58 1.49
N LEU A 190 -0.39 2.80 0.21
CA LEU A 190 0.93 3.07 -0.30
C LEU A 190 1.50 4.41 0.17
N ALA A 191 0.68 5.45 0.19
CA ALA A 191 1.07 6.74 0.73
C ALA A 191 1.40 6.65 2.23
N ALA A 192 0.69 5.84 3.01
CA ALA A 192 0.93 5.61 4.43
C ALA A 192 2.22 4.83 4.70
N PHE A 193 2.52 3.81 3.88
CA PHE A 193 3.77 3.04 3.97
C PHE A 193 5.02 3.90 3.76
N ALA A 194 4.93 4.97 2.96
CA ALA A 194 6.06 5.88 2.76
C ALA A 194 6.44 6.68 4.01
N VAL A 195 5.52 6.82 4.98
CA VAL A 195 5.66 7.70 6.16
C VAL A 195 5.64 6.93 7.48
N ASP A 196 5.76 5.59 7.42
CA ASP A 196 5.82 4.71 8.59
C ASP A 196 4.59 4.84 9.53
N ALA A 197 3.41 5.11 8.96
CA ALA A 197 2.18 5.32 9.73
C ALA A 197 1.67 3.99 10.32
N PRO A 198 1.40 3.90 11.65
CA PRO A 198 0.84 2.71 12.27
C PRO A 198 -0.71 2.69 12.23
N LYS A 199 -1.27 1.48 12.11
CA LYS A 199 -2.68 1.08 12.38
C LYS A 199 -3.74 1.48 11.32
N PRO A 200 -4.89 0.77 11.32
CA PRO A 200 -5.35 -0.05 10.21
C PRO A 200 -5.63 0.74 8.93
N LEU A 201 -5.19 0.17 7.82
CA LEU A 201 -5.41 0.73 6.50
C LEU A 201 -6.89 0.60 6.10
N PRO A 202 -7.44 1.58 5.35
CA PRO A 202 -8.80 1.52 4.86
C PRO A 202 -9.02 0.24 4.06
N ILE A 203 -10.15 -0.42 4.21
CA ILE A 203 -10.53 -1.57 3.39
C ILE A 203 -11.51 -1.08 2.32
N GLY A 204 -11.36 -1.54 1.08
CA GLY A 204 -12.33 -1.21 0.02
C GLY A 204 -13.76 -1.58 0.43
N GLY A 205 -14.69 -0.64 0.27
CA GLY A 205 -16.10 -0.74 0.65
C GLY A 205 -16.45 -0.07 1.98
N THR A 206 -15.46 0.34 2.79
CA THR A 206 -15.73 1.04 4.06
C THR A 206 -16.04 2.52 3.84
N ARG A 207 -16.80 3.12 4.75
CA ARG A 207 -17.02 4.57 4.78
C ARG A 207 -15.91 5.25 5.57
N LEU A 208 -15.77 6.56 5.38
CA LEU A 208 -14.76 7.36 6.06
C LEU A 208 -14.92 7.35 7.59
N VAL A 209 -16.17 7.28 8.07
CA VAL A 209 -16.51 7.12 9.50
C VAL A 209 -15.98 5.83 10.09
N ASP A 210 -16.07 4.72 9.35
CA ASP A 210 -15.57 3.42 9.80
C ASP A 210 -14.03 3.47 9.90
N VAL A 211 -13.38 4.15 8.96
CA VAL A 211 -11.93 4.30 8.95
C VAL A 211 -11.44 5.15 10.13
N ALA A 212 -12.12 6.26 10.43
CA ALA A 212 -11.81 7.08 11.60
C ALA A 212 -12.01 6.29 12.91
N LEU A 213 -13.08 5.48 12.99
CA LEU A 213 -13.35 4.61 14.13
C LEU A 213 -12.25 3.55 14.30
N ASP A 214 -11.87 2.87 13.23
CA ASP A 214 -10.82 1.83 13.22
C ASP A 214 -9.43 2.41 13.52
N ALA A 215 -9.15 3.63 13.07
CA ALA A 215 -7.92 4.36 13.39
C ALA A 215 -7.89 4.85 14.85
N GLY A 216 -9.04 4.96 15.50
CA GLY A 216 -9.18 5.55 16.83
C GLY A 216 -9.09 7.09 16.84
N SER A 217 -9.33 7.72 15.69
CA SER A 217 -9.20 9.17 15.48
C SER A 217 -10.43 9.90 16.01
N THR A 218 -10.48 10.17 17.32
CA THR A 218 -11.69 10.68 17.99
C THR A 218 -12.12 12.07 17.50
N GLU A 219 -11.18 12.95 17.21
CA GLU A 219 -11.50 14.31 16.73
C GLU A 219 -11.95 14.30 15.27
N VAL A 220 -11.32 13.49 14.42
CA VAL A 220 -11.78 13.30 13.03
C VAL A 220 -13.19 12.68 13.04
N LEU A 221 -13.44 11.69 13.90
CA LEU A 221 -14.77 11.10 14.08
C LEU A 221 -15.79 12.13 14.55
N ARG A 222 -15.42 13.02 15.48
CA ARG A 222 -16.28 14.10 15.95
C ARG A 222 -16.63 15.06 14.82
N LEU A 223 -15.65 15.48 14.01
CA LEU A 223 -15.90 16.34 12.83
C LEU A 223 -16.81 15.66 11.81
N LEU A 224 -16.59 14.37 11.56
CA LEU A 224 -17.45 13.56 10.70
C LEU A 224 -18.89 13.56 11.18
N LEU A 225 -19.13 13.26 12.46
CA LEU A 225 -20.47 13.20 13.05
C LEU A 225 -21.13 14.58 13.12
N LEU A 226 -20.40 15.63 13.50
CA LEU A 226 -20.94 17.00 13.54
C LEU A 226 -21.35 17.48 12.15
N SER A 227 -20.63 17.06 11.11
CA SER A 227 -20.99 17.42 9.75
C SER A 227 -22.31 16.75 9.31
N MET A 228 -22.64 15.57 9.82
CA MET A 228 -23.85 14.83 9.43
C MET A 228 -25.15 15.45 9.97
N ASP A 229 -25.09 16.25 11.03
CA ASP A 229 -26.24 17.00 11.50
C ASP A 229 -26.44 18.23 10.61
N GLU A 230 -27.27 18.10 9.57
CA GLU A 230 -27.61 19.17 8.60
C GLU A 230 -28.26 20.44 9.21
N GLY A 231 -28.32 20.53 10.55
CA GLY A 231 -28.85 21.67 11.29
C GLY A 231 -27.81 22.62 11.89
N LEU A 232 -26.51 22.32 11.79
CA LEU A 232 -25.46 23.20 12.30
C LEU A 232 -24.87 24.05 11.18
N ASP A 233 -25.22 25.33 11.19
CA ASP A 233 -24.71 26.38 10.31
C ASP A 233 -23.16 26.34 10.31
N GLU A 234 -22.55 25.95 9.18
CA GLU A 234 -21.10 25.69 9.07
C GLU A 234 -20.23 26.90 9.48
N GLY A 235 -20.82 28.10 9.53
CA GLY A 235 -20.17 29.33 10.01
C GLY A 235 -19.77 29.35 11.49
N GLN A 236 -20.31 28.46 12.34
CA GLN A 236 -19.97 28.41 13.77
C GLN A 236 -18.84 27.42 14.13
N LEU A 237 -18.56 26.41 13.30
CA LEU A 237 -17.59 25.36 13.65
C LEU A 237 -16.13 25.79 13.50
N PHE A 238 -15.83 26.73 12.60
CA PHE A 238 -14.46 27.19 12.32
C PHE A 238 -14.10 28.54 12.95
N SER A 239 -15.06 29.27 13.51
CA SER A 239 -14.85 30.61 14.08
C SER A 239 -14.43 30.61 15.56
N HIS A 240 -14.42 29.46 16.24
CA HIS A 240 -14.22 29.41 17.70
C HIS A 240 -12.94 28.72 18.21
N GLY A 241 -11.96 28.41 17.37
CA GLY A 241 -10.75 27.70 17.85
C GLY A 241 -9.41 28.01 17.19
N TYR A 242 -9.36 28.81 16.12
CA TYR A 242 -8.12 28.95 15.34
C TYR A 242 -7.19 30.08 15.81
N GLU A 243 -7.68 31.10 16.52
CA GLU A 243 -6.83 32.23 16.94
C GLU A 243 -6.05 32.01 18.25
N ASP A 244 -6.48 31.09 19.12
CA ASP A 244 -5.84 30.90 20.44
C ASP A 244 -4.64 29.94 20.43
N SER A 245 -4.54 29.03 19.46
CA SER A 245 -3.48 28.01 19.40
C SER A 245 -2.19 28.48 18.70
N VAL A 246 -2.26 29.48 17.81
CA VAL A 246 -1.07 30.04 17.14
C VAL A 246 -0.28 31.00 18.06
N SER A 247 -0.94 31.60 19.06
CA SER A 247 -0.29 32.54 19.99
C SER A 247 0.50 31.86 21.13
N ALA A 248 0.29 30.57 21.38
CA ALA A 248 0.90 29.87 22.52
C ALA A 248 2.30 29.28 22.26
N HIS A 249 2.74 29.13 21.00
CA HIS A 249 4.05 28.52 20.66
C HIS A 249 5.16 29.52 20.32
N SER A 250 4.89 30.83 20.35
CA SER A 250 5.89 31.88 20.00
C SER A 250 6.67 32.45 21.21
N ARG A 251 6.36 32.06 22.45
CA ARG A 251 7.01 32.62 23.65
C ARG A 251 7.60 31.56 24.58
N GLN A 252 8.58 30.78 24.12
CA GLN A 252 9.44 30.03 25.04
C GLN A 252 10.80 29.64 24.41
N SER A 253 11.64 30.62 24.06
CA SER A 253 13.11 30.41 24.03
C SER A 253 13.87 31.74 24.10
N SER A 254 14.05 32.27 25.31
CA SER A 254 15.11 33.23 25.62
C SER A 254 15.38 33.22 27.13
N GLY A 255 15.75 32.04 27.65
CA GLY A 255 16.27 31.87 29.00
C GLY A 255 17.79 31.94 29.00
N SER A 256 18.29 33.15 29.25
CA SER A 256 19.69 33.52 29.50
C SER A 256 20.43 32.57 30.45
N ILE A 257 21.55 31.99 30.00
CA ILE A 257 22.56 31.38 30.88
C ILE A 257 23.57 32.48 31.22
N ALA A 258 23.32 33.20 32.31
CA ALA A 258 24.30 34.10 32.92
C ALA A 258 25.27 33.27 33.78
N GLY A 259 26.56 33.51 33.56
CA GLY A 259 27.66 32.82 34.22
C GLY A 259 27.74 33.08 35.73
N GLY A 260 28.25 32.08 36.44
CA GLY A 260 28.75 32.19 37.80
C GLY A 260 30.09 31.49 37.90
N ALA A 261 31.17 32.28 37.86
CA ALA A 261 32.50 31.91 38.30
C ALA A 261 32.81 32.66 39.61
N PHE A 262 33.78 32.12 40.37
CA PHE A 262 34.31 32.55 41.69
C PHE A 262 33.55 32.02 42.91
N ARG A 263 34.16 31.37 43.92
CA ARG A 263 35.57 31.14 44.31
C ARG A 263 35.74 29.73 44.86
#